data_AF-A0A6A6CFU6-F1
#
_entry.id   AF-A0A6A6CFU6-F1
#
_cell.length_a   1.000
_cell.length_b   1.000
_cell.length_c   1.000
_cell.angle_alpha   90.00
_cell.angle_beta   90.00
_cell.angle_gamma   90.00
#
_symmetry.space_group_name_H-M   'P 1'
#
loop_
_entity.id
_entity.type
_entity.pdbx_description
1 polymer ?
#
loop_
_entity_poly.entity_id
_entity_poly.type
_entity_poly.pdbx_seq_one_letter_code
_entity_poly.pdbx_strand_id
1 'polypeptide(L)'
;MASTLSQDEILSFLPEKGHMDVWTAAWLDSRHQTRIIVHRPTFQLQYYTFWDAPPEVDDAWLALLMCMASMGALLTGHTNESRKDLEAAEFLRRLAAHVLIRANVSVVRPYLIEALLVYGITSMYTHRDILPEMWHLTSFITRLCFQAGLNREVPNSVDPGFSPFTIEMRRRVWMTARDLDISTSSISGNPSSIDFRLCDTHPPANLTDVDFSPMHMSPVRPKEECTLVQIQICYSRVIEVLGKATTLSHSVTLPCRETIERLGIELQNIRGEIPEHLLVKPLEEYSLNPPSDIMYRFRLEFAFQRTKCVLYQRFMGGRLDMKSVECINAAEAIVQCCNALPKIVNSGHQWARFKLFSTRHIHDFLLAAMLLCSVMKRKSPKKPERTLVGRSLISVCAGWLSTGLLSNRLKLAVEAILRYLASGYPEQSHPTPTSQDMNVTGPSFDVCSCGIPANFASADSSFKFDTSGRDGFVFDVIANHTGGIGSLLR
;
A
#
# COMPACT_ATOMS: atom_id res chain seq x y z
N MET A 1 -32.49 2.33 11.41
CA MET A 1 -31.22 3.07 11.55
C MET A 1 -30.53 2.51 12.77
N ALA A 2 -29.29 2.01 12.66
CA ALA A 2 -28.56 1.58 13.85
C ALA A 2 -28.33 2.81 14.75
N SER A 3 -28.70 2.72 16.03
CA SER A 3 -28.45 3.79 17.00
C SER A 3 -26.93 4.00 17.12
N THR A 4 -26.46 5.20 16.80
CA THR A 4 -25.07 5.59 17.05
C THR A 4 -24.83 5.67 18.54
N LEU A 5 -23.77 5.01 19.03
CA LEU A 5 -23.37 5.06 20.45
C LEU A 5 -23.16 6.51 20.90
N SER A 6 -23.63 6.84 22.10
CA SER A 6 -23.34 8.11 22.77
C SER A 6 -21.86 8.21 23.16
N GLN A 7 -21.37 9.41 23.42
CA GLN A 7 -19.98 9.60 23.86
C GLN A 7 -19.70 8.90 25.19
N ASP A 8 -20.64 8.95 26.13
CA ASP A 8 -20.50 8.29 27.45
C ASP A 8 -20.39 6.77 27.30
N GLU A 9 -21.21 6.15 26.43
CA GLU A 9 -21.09 4.73 26.11
C GLU A 9 -19.73 4.40 25.49
N ILE A 10 -19.27 5.20 24.52
CA ILE A 10 -17.96 5.03 23.87
C ILE A 10 -16.83 5.11 24.90
N LEU A 11 -16.88 6.08 25.81
CA LEU A 11 -15.89 6.24 26.88
C LEU A 11 -15.94 5.08 27.87
N SER A 12 -17.13 4.54 28.16
CA SER A 12 -17.28 3.35 29.02
C SER A 12 -16.67 2.07 28.41
N PHE A 13 -16.56 2.02 27.08
CA PHE A 13 -15.91 0.92 26.35
C PHE A 13 -14.40 1.08 26.19
N LEU A 14 -13.82 2.23 26.54
CA LEU A 14 -12.37 2.39 26.47
C LEU A 14 -11.68 1.42 27.42
N PRO A 15 -10.64 0.72 26.95
CA PRO A 15 -9.75 -0.04 27.83
C PRO A 15 -9.14 0.85 28.92
N GLU A 16 -8.76 0.23 30.03
CA GLU A 16 -8.12 0.93 31.14
C GLU A 16 -6.89 1.73 30.67
N LYS A 17 -6.65 2.87 31.32
CA LYS A 17 -5.57 3.79 31.01
C LYS A 17 -4.22 3.09 30.83
N GLY A 18 -3.89 2.12 31.67
CA GLY A 18 -2.62 1.38 31.56
C GLY A 18 -2.44 0.66 30.23
N HIS A 19 -3.50 0.07 29.67
CA HIS A 19 -3.46 -0.55 28.34
C HIS A 19 -3.35 0.51 27.24
N MET A 20 -4.13 1.60 27.36
CA MET A 20 -4.09 2.71 26.41
C MET A 20 -2.73 3.41 26.38
N ASP A 21 -2.05 3.54 27.53
CA ASP A 21 -0.70 4.09 27.66
C ASP A 21 0.30 3.25 26.84
N VAL A 22 0.29 1.93 27.04
CA VAL A 22 1.19 0.99 26.34
C VAL A 22 0.97 1.00 24.83
N TRP A 23 -0.28 0.88 24.38
CA TRP A 23 -0.57 0.78 22.96
C TRP A 23 -0.36 2.12 22.23
N THR A 24 -0.77 3.25 22.83
CA THR A 24 -0.53 4.57 22.24
C THR A 24 0.98 4.85 22.12
N ALA A 25 1.76 4.49 23.15
CA ALA A 25 3.22 4.59 23.09
C ALA A 25 3.82 3.70 22.00
N ALA A 26 3.36 2.44 21.89
CA ALA A 26 3.83 1.51 20.85
C ALA A 26 3.61 2.07 19.43
N TRP A 27 2.50 2.75 19.17
CA TRP A 27 2.28 3.43 17.89
C TRP A 27 3.22 4.62 17.69
N LEU A 28 3.36 5.48 18.69
CA LEU A 28 4.25 6.65 18.63
C LEU A 28 5.72 6.22 18.43
N ASP A 29 6.12 5.05 18.94
CA ASP A 29 7.45 4.45 18.82
C ASP A 29 7.63 3.59 17.56
N SER A 30 6.55 3.33 16.80
CA SER A 30 6.52 2.35 15.70
C SER A 30 7.50 2.64 14.56
N ARG A 31 7.99 3.89 14.46
CA ARG A 31 8.80 4.36 13.32
C ARG A 31 8.09 4.16 11.97
N HIS A 32 6.77 3.91 11.96
CA HIS A 32 5.99 3.83 10.73
C HIS A 32 5.93 5.21 10.08
N GLN A 33 6.01 5.26 8.75
CA GLN A 33 6.08 6.53 8.01
C GLN A 33 4.94 7.51 8.33
N THR A 34 3.74 7.01 8.61
CA THR A 34 2.56 7.85 8.85
C THR A 34 2.51 8.39 10.27
N ARG A 35 3.46 8.01 11.13
CA ARG A 35 3.65 8.62 12.44
C ARG A 35 3.84 10.13 12.34
N ILE A 36 4.44 10.62 11.24
CA ILE A 36 4.77 12.04 11.05
C ILE A 36 3.55 12.98 11.08
N ILE A 37 2.34 12.47 10.83
CA ILE A 37 1.11 13.28 10.81
C ILE A 37 0.64 13.69 12.21
N VAL A 38 1.21 13.10 13.27
CA VAL A 38 0.92 13.45 14.66
C VAL A 38 2.18 14.00 15.31
N HIS A 39 2.11 15.22 15.83
CA HIS A 39 3.19 15.79 16.62
C HIS A 39 3.19 15.19 18.03
N ARG A 40 4.19 14.37 18.38
CA ARG A 40 4.21 13.60 19.63
C ARG A 40 4.04 14.49 20.87
N PRO A 41 4.83 15.57 21.09
CA PRO A 41 4.70 16.38 22.30
C PRO A 41 3.30 16.98 22.47
N THR A 42 2.71 17.48 21.38
CA THR A 42 1.36 18.06 21.40
C THR A 42 0.31 17.01 21.74
N PHE A 43 0.37 15.84 21.09
CA PHE A 43 -0.58 14.77 21.33
C PHE A 43 -0.45 14.18 22.74
N GLN A 44 0.77 14.05 23.26
CA GLN A 44 1.00 13.57 24.63
C GLN A 44 0.36 14.49 25.66
N LEU A 45 0.49 15.81 25.50
CA LEU A 45 -0.17 16.76 26.39
C LEU A 45 -1.70 16.58 26.36
N GLN A 46 -2.29 16.50 25.16
CA GLN A 46 -3.72 16.26 25.00
C GLN A 46 -4.17 14.94 25.63
N TYR A 47 -3.37 13.89 25.47
CA TYR A 47 -3.62 12.59 26.05
C TYR A 47 -3.62 12.61 27.58
N TYR A 48 -2.65 13.30 28.20
CA TYR A 48 -2.63 13.45 29.66
C TYR A 48 -3.82 14.27 30.16
N THR A 49 -4.13 15.39 29.50
CA THR A 49 -5.31 16.20 29.84
C THR A 49 -6.60 15.39 29.76
N PHE A 50 -6.76 14.56 28.73
CA PHE A 50 -7.91 13.67 28.58
C PHE A 50 -8.10 12.72 29.77
N TRP A 51 -7.01 12.14 30.29
CA TRP A 51 -7.08 11.20 31.41
C TRP A 51 -7.17 11.86 32.78
N ASP A 52 -6.68 13.09 32.94
CA ASP A 52 -6.76 13.82 34.21
C ASP A 52 -8.19 14.30 34.51
N ALA A 53 -8.88 14.82 33.49
CA ALA A 53 -10.31 15.14 33.55
C ALA A 53 -10.83 15.20 32.12
N PRO A 54 -11.60 14.21 31.63
CA PRO A 54 -12.07 14.22 30.25
C PRO A 54 -13.01 15.41 30.04
N PRO A 55 -12.62 16.45 29.28
CA PRO A 55 -13.58 17.48 28.88
C PRO A 55 -14.60 16.86 27.91
N GLU A 56 -15.54 17.66 27.43
CA GLU A 56 -16.21 17.32 26.17
C GLU A 56 -15.12 17.16 25.09
N VAL A 57 -14.86 15.90 24.69
CA VAL A 57 -13.76 15.56 23.77
C VAL A 57 -14.30 15.55 22.34
N ASP A 58 -13.55 16.12 21.40
CA ASP A 58 -13.94 16.03 19.99
C ASP A 58 -13.83 14.58 19.47
N ASP A 59 -14.84 14.15 18.74
CA ASP A 59 -14.95 12.78 18.23
C ASP A 59 -13.83 12.39 17.29
N ALA A 60 -13.34 13.32 16.46
CA ALA A 60 -12.24 13.02 15.55
C ALA A 60 -10.92 12.80 16.32
N TRP A 61 -10.69 13.55 17.40
CA TRP A 61 -9.53 13.30 18.27
C TRP A 61 -9.67 11.96 19.01
N LEU A 62 -10.85 11.64 19.54
CA LEU A 62 -11.10 10.36 20.20
C LEU A 62 -10.92 9.17 19.25
N ALA A 63 -11.41 9.30 18.01
CA ALA A 63 -11.20 8.32 16.96
C ALA A 63 -9.72 8.18 16.60
N LEU A 64 -8.97 9.28 16.51
CA LEU A 64 -7.52 9.26 16.29
C LEU A 64 -6.82 8.47 17.40
N LEU A 65 -7.12 8.77 18.67
CA LEU A 65 -6.56 8.04 19.81
C LEU A 65 -6.83 6.53 19.72
N MET A 66 -8.08 6.13 19.44
CA MET A 66 -8.44 4.72 19.29
C MET A 66 -7.74 4.06 18.09
N CYS A 67 -7.58 4.76 16.96
CA CYS A 67 -6.86 4.25 15.81
C CYS A 67 -5.36 4.05 16.11
N MET A 68 -4.76 5.01 16.83
CA MET A 68 -3.37 4.93 17.29
C MET A 68 -3.16 3.75 18.25
N ALA A 69 -4.02 3.63 19.26
CA ALA A 69 -3.99 2.51 20.20
C ALA A 69 -4.26 1.17 19.51
N SER A 70 -5.19 1.11 18.56
CA SER A 70 -5.46 -0.09 17.76
C SER A 70 -4.22 -0.54 16.98
N MET A 71 -3.55 0.38 16.29
CA MET A 71 -2.30 0.06 15.58
C MET A 71 -1.19 -0.37 16.54
N GLY A 72 -1.07 0.29 17.69
CA GLY A 72 -0.11 -0.07 18.72
C GLY A 72 -0.35 -1.46 19.32
N ALA A 73 -1.60 -1.79 19.62
CA ALA A 73 -2.02 -3.11 20.09
C ALA A 73 -1.74 -4.18 19.03
N LEU A 74 -1.97 -3.88 17.74
CA LEU A 74 -1.65 -4.79 16.63
C LEU A 74 -0.15 -5.10 16.57
N LEU A 75 0.69 -4.06 16.71
CA LEU A 75 2.14 -4.18 16.73
C LEU A 75 2.62 -4.99 17.94
N THR A 76 2.12 -4.67 19.14
CA THR A 76 2.45 -5.40 20.37
C THR A 76 2.01 -6.85 20.29
N GLY A 77 0.80 -7.11 19.78
CA GLY A 77 0.26 -8.46 19.63
C GLY A 77 1.06 -9.33 18.65
N HIS A 78 1.55 -8.77 17.53
CA HIS A 78 2.44 -9.52 16.63
C HIS A 78 3.85 -9.68 17.20
N THR A 79 4.34 -8.69 17.97
CA THR A 79 5.68 -8.71 18.55
C THR A 79 5.80 -9.72 19.69
N ASN A 80 4.78 -9.78 20.55
CA ASN A 80 4.75 -10.61 21.74
C ASN A 80 3.91 -11.88 21.57
N GLU A 81 3.43 -12.15 20.35
CA GLU A 81 2.50 -13.26 20.05
C GLU A 81 1.26 -13.28 20.96
N SER A 82 0.81 -12.09 21.37
CA SER A 82 -0.28 -11.89 22.34
C SER A 82 -1.62 -11.82 21.63
N ARG A 83 -2.41 -12.90 21.73
CA ARG A 83 -3.78 -12.96 21.19
C ARG A 83 -4.69 -11.87 21.78
N LYS A 84 -4.54 -11.55 23.07
CA LYS A 84 -5.34 -10.53 23.75
C LYS A 84 -5.11 -9.15 23.15
N ASP A 85 -3.87 -8.80 22.85
CA ASP A 85 -3.54 -7.52 22.20
C ASP A 85 -4.11 -7.46 20.77
N LEU A 86 -4.14 -8.58 20.04
CA LEU A 86 -4.76 -8.64 18.71
C LEU A 86 -6.28 -8.49 18.75
N GLU A 87 -6.92 -9.09 19.74
CA GLU A 87 -8.36 -8.92 19.99
C GLU A 87 -8.68 -7.47 20.39
N ALA A 88 -7.86 -6.86 21.24
CA ALA A 88 -7.98 -5.45 21.61
C ALA A 88 -7.75 -4.51 20.42
N ALA A 89 -6.78 -4.82 19.55
CA ALA A 89 -6.54 -4.06 18.34
C ALA A 89 -7.78 -4.01 17.44
N GLU A 90 -8.40 -5.16 17.19
CA GLU A 90 -9.62 -5.26 16.38
C GLU A 90 -10.80 -4.56 17.06
N PHE A 91 -10.94 -4.71 18.38
CA PHE A 91 -11.98 -4.05 19.16
C PHE A 91 -11.87 -2.51 19.06
N LEU A 92 -10.69 -1.95 19.33
CA LEU A 92 -10.43 -0.51 19.23
C LEU A 92 -10.62 0.02 17.81
N ARG A 93 -10.26 -0.76 16.78
CA ARG A 93 -10.47 -0.39 15.37
C ARG A 93 -11.96 -0.26 15.05
N ARG A 94 -12.78 -1.20 15.52
CA ARG A 94 -14.24 -1.16 15.34
C ARG A 94 -14.86 -0.01 16.11
N LEU A 95 -14.45 0.20 17.36
CA LEU A 95 -14.92 1.32 18.17
C LEU A 95 -14.58 2.65 17.49
N ALA A 96 -13.34 2.82 16.98
CA ALA A 96 -12.95 3.99 16.23
C ALA A 96 -13.83 4.24 14.99
N ALA A 97 -14.26 3.19 14.28
CA ALA A 97 -15.19 3.34 13.15
C ALA A 97 -16.55 3.91 13.58
N HIS A 98 -17.08 3.49 14.75
CA HIS A 98 -18.30 4.08 15.30
C HIS A 98 -18.10 5.57 15.65
N VAL A 99 -16.96 5.92 16.26
CA VAL A 99 -16.64 7.31 16.60
C VAL A 99 -16.47 8.16 15.35
N LEU A 100 -15.82 7.66 14.30
CA LEU A 100 -15.66 8.36 13.02
C LEU A 100 -17.02 8.69 12.39
N ILE A 101 -17.97 7.76 12.41
CA ILE A 101 -19.34 8.01 11.89
C ILE A 101 -20.02 9.11 12.71
N ARG A 102 -19.89 9.07 14.04
CA ARG A 102 -20.44 10.10 14.94
C ARG A 102 -19.79 11.47 14.71
N ALA A 103 -18.49 11.50 14.43
CA ALA A 103 -17.75 12.69 14.03
C ALA A 103 -18.20 13.28 12.68
N ASN A 104 -19.17 12.68 11.99
CA ASN A 104 -19.61 13.06 10.65
C ASN A 104 -18.41 13.24 9.69
N VAL A 105 -17.90 12.12 9.17
CA VAL A 105 -16.71 12.06 8.31
C VAL A 105 -16.74 12.98 7.08
N SER A 106 -17.90 13.53 6.70
CA SER A 106 -18.04 14.45 5.57
C SER A 106 -17.72 15.92 5.92
N VAL A 107 -17.52 16.23 7.20
CA VAL A 107 -17.26 17.60 7.69
C VAL A 107 -15.84 17.69 8.21
N VAL A 108 -14.98 18.38 7.44
CA VAL A 108 -13.59 18.66 7.81
C VAL A 108 -13.53 19.35 9.18
N ARG A 109 -12.71 18.78 10.06
CA ARG A 109 -12.42 19.29 11.41
C ARG A 109 -11.02 18.84 11.85
N PRO A 110 -10.44 19.43 12.92
CA PRO A 110 -9.15 18.99 13.44
C PRO A 110 -9.11 17.47 13.68
N TYR A 111 -7.97 16.84 13.36
CA TYR A 111 -7.71 15.40 13.55
C TYR A 111 -8.53 14.41 12.72
N LEU A 112 -9.58 14.81 12.00
CA LEU A 112 -10.41 13.88 11.24
C LEU A 112 -9.64 13.18 10.12
N ILE A 113 -8.84 13.94 9.37
CA ILE A 113 -8.05 13.40 8.24
C ILE A 113 -6.98 12.45 8.80
N GLU A 114 -6.30 12.84 9.87
CA GLU A 114 -5.31 12.02 10.57
C GLU A 114 -5.94 10.72 11.09
N ALA A 115 -7.12 10.80 11.73
CA ALA A 115 -7.85 9.63 12.22
C ALA A 115 -8.18 8.66 11.08
N LEU A 116 -8.70 9.16 9.95
CA LEU A 116 -9.01 8.35 8.78
C LEU A 116 -7.75 7.73 8.14
N LEU A 117 -6.64 8.46 8.10
CA LEU A 117 -5.36 7.96 7.60
C LEU A 117 -4.85 6.80 8.47
N VAL A 118 -4.84 6.98 9.80
CA VAL A 118 -4.43 5.90 10.73
C VAL A 118 -5.41 4.75 10.64
N TYR A 119 -6.73 5.00 10.61
CA TYR A 119 -7.75 3.95 10.46
C TYR A 119 -7.54 3.09 9.21
N GLY A 120 -7.31 3.72 8.05
CA GLY A 120 -7.06 3.02 6.80
C GLY A 120 -5.81 2.14 6.88
N ILE A 121 -4.71 2.69 7.40
CA ILE A 121 -3.44 1.95 7.52
C ILE A 121 -3.58 0.78 8.50
N THR A 122 -4.18 1.01 9.67
CA THR A 122 -4.45 -0.04 10.64
C THR A 122 -5.30 -1.13 10.01
N SER A 123 -6.35 -0.77 9.28
CA SER A 123 -7.22 -1.73 8.60
C SER A 123 -6.46 -2.55 7.53
N MET A 124 -5.52 -1.96 6.78
CA MET A 124 -4.67 -2.70 5.83
C MET A 124 -3.83 -3.77 6.54
N TYR A 125 -3.23 -3.41 7.67
CA TYR A 125 -2.40 -4.34 8.45
C TYR A 125 -3.21 -5.41 9.18
N THR A 126 -4.38 -5.06 9.70
CA THR A 126 -5.31 -5.99 10.34
C THR A 126 -5.82 -7.04 9.34
N HIS A 127 -6.22 -6.62 8.14
CA HIS A 127 -6.71 -7.52 7.10
C HIS A 127 -5.58 -8.23 6.34
N ARG A 128 -4.32 -7.81 6.54
CA ARG A 128 -3.13 -8.35 5.86
C ARG A 128 -3.24 -8.30 4.34
N ASP A 129 -3.93 -7.28 3.84
CA ASP A 129 -4.24 -7.10 2.42
C ASP A 129 -4.66 -5.65 2.13
N ILE A 130 -4.60 -5.27 0.85
CA ILE A 130 -5.19 -4.05 0.34
C ILE A 130 -6.51 -4.42 -0.33
N LEU A 131 -7.58 -4.33 0.46
CA LEU A 131 -8.93 -4.61 0.00
C LEU A 131 -9.45 -3.49 -0.93
N PRO A 132 -10.37 -3.78 -1.86
CA PRO A 132 -10.90 -2.77 -2.79
C PRO A 132 -11.49 -1.52 -2.12
N GLU A 133 -12.04 -1.65 -0.92
CA GLU A 133 -12.58 -0.57 -0.11
C GLU A 133 -11.50 0.47 0.26
N MET A 134 -10.23 0.08 0.32
CA MET A 134 -9.13 0.99 0.62
C MET A 134 -8.91 2.04 -0.46
N TRP A 135 -9.12 1.68 -1.73
CA TRP A 135 -9.03 2.65 -2.82
C TRP A 135 -10.11 3.74 -2.69
N HIS A 136 -11.32 3.35 -2.28
CA HIS A 136 -12.42 4.28 -2.02
C HIS A 136 -12.13 5.17 -0.79
N LEU A 137 -11.66 4.57 0.30
CA LEU A 137 -11.32 5.31 1.54
C LEU A 137 -10.21 6.33 1.29
N THR A 138 -9.13 5.95 0.61
CA THR A 138 -8.02 6.86 0.30
C THR A 138 -8.44 7.98 -0.65
N SER A 139 -9.28 7.68 -1.64
CA SER A 139 -9.89 8.71 -2.50
C SER A 139 -10.77 9.69 -1.70
N PHE A 140 -11.55 9.18 -0.74
CA PHE A 140 -12.38 10.01 0.13
C PHE A 140 -11.53 10.92 1.02
N ILE A 141 -10.48 10.39 1.65
CA ILE A 141 -9.52 11.16 2.45
C ILE A 141 -8.88 12.27 1.61
N THR A 142 -8.46 11.96 0.38
CA THR A 142 -7.88 12.95 -0.54
C THR A 142 -8.86 14.08 -0.85
N ARG A 143 -10.16 13.79 -1.03
CA ARG A 143 -11.19 14.82 -1.22
C ARG A 143 -11.38 15.70 0.02
N LEU A 144 -11.32 15.12 1.23
CA LEU A 144 -11.31 15.90 2.47
C LEU A 144 -10.07 16.80 2.56
N CYS A 145 -8.89 16.32 2.15
CA CYS A 145 -7.69 17.13 2.06
C CYS A 145 -7.86 18.32 1.10
N PHE A 146 -8.48 18.10 -0.07
CA PHE A 146 -8.81 19.18 -1.01
C PHE A 146 -9.79 20.19 -0.40
N GLN A 147 -10.86 19.71 0.27
CA GLN A 147 -11.82 20.57 0.95
C GLN A 147 -11.19 21.38 2.09
N ALA A 148 -10.22 20.80 2.79
CA ALA A 148 -9.44 21.44 3.86
C ALA A 148 -8.31 22.37 3.33
N GLY A 149 -8.11 22.41 2.00
CA GLY A 149 -7.04 23.15 1.35
C GLY A 149 -5.63 22.66 1.67
N LEU A 150 -5.44 21.39 2.05
CA LEU A 150 -4.13 20.83 2.39
C LEU A 150 -3.20 20.69 1.16
N ASN A 151 -3.78 20.62 -0.03
CA ASN A 151 -3.10 20.61 -1.33
C ASN A 151 -2.61 22.00 -1.77
N ARG A 152 -2.94 23.05 -1.00
CA ARG A 152 -2.49 24.41 -1.25
C ARG A 152 -1.45 24.85 -0.23
N GLU A 153 -0.38 25.45 -0.72
CA GLU A 153 0.56 26.14 0.13
C GLU A 153 -0.08 27.39 0.73
N VAL A 154 0.21 27.67 1.99
CA VAL A 154 -0.30 28.85 2.69
C VAL A 154 0.86 29.84 2.80
N PRO A 155 0.84 30.96 2.06
CA PRO A 155 1.88 31.96 2.19
C PRO A 155 1.84 32.59 3.58
N ASN A 156 2.97 32.60 4.29
CA ASN A 156 3.11 33.24 5.61
C ASN A 156 2.69 34.73 5.62
N SER A 157 2.65 35.38 4.46
CA SER A 157 2.31 36.80 4.30
C SER A 157 0.82 37.08 4.08
N VAL A 158 0.00 36.07 3.78
CA VAL A 158 -1.38 36.26 3.29
C VAL A 158 -2.43 35.92 4.35
N ASP A 159 -2.13 35.01 5.28
CA ASP A 159 -3.05 34.65 6.37
C ASP A 159 -2.33 34.53 7.72
N PRO A 160 -2.44 35.54 8.61
CA PRO A 160 -1.84 35.49 9.94
C PRO A 160 -2.45 34.39 10.84
N GLY A 161 -3.50 33.69 10.40
CA GLY A 161 -4.12 32.58 11.11
C GLY A 161 -3.31 31.28 11.12
N PHE A 162 -2.30 31.13 10.25
CA PHE A 162 -1.50 29.90 10.18
C PHE A 162 -0.10 30.09 10.78
N SER A 163 0.11 29.50 11.96
CA SER A 163 1.46 29.42 12.55
C SER A 163 2.39 28.55 11.69
N PRO A 164 3.72 28.77 11.74
CA PRO A 164 4.68 27.89 11.07
C PRO A 164 4.54 26.41 11.47
N PHE A 165 4.18 26.14 12.73
CA PHE A 165 3.85 24.80 13.22
C PHE A 165 2.65 24.20 12.48
N THR A 166 1.57 24.97 12.32
CA THR A 166 0.35 24.51 11.63
C THR A 166 0.65 24.21 10.15
N ILE A 167 1.44 25.06 9.49
CA ILE A 167 1.84 24.85 8.08
C ILE A 167 2.64 23.56 7.93
N GLU A 168 3.63 23.34 8.78
CA GLU A 168 4.45 22.12 8.75
C GLU A 168 3.60 20.86 8.98
N MET A 169 2.67 20.87 9.95
CA MET A 169 1.76 19.75 10.16
C MET A 169 0.82 19.51 8.97
N ARG A 170 0.30 20.57 8.33
CA ARG A 170 -0.51 20.46 7.11
C ARG A 170 0.26 19.80 5.97
N ARG A 171 1.53 20.19 5.76
CA ARG A 171 2.41 19.58 4.74
C ARG A 171 2.62 18.09 5.00
N ARG A 172 2.85 17.69 6.26
CA ARG A 172 3.02 16.27 6.64
C ARG A 172 1.76 15.44 6.38
N VAL A 173 0.59 15.97 6.75
CA VAL A 173 -0.71 15.31 6.51
C VAL A 173 -0.98 15.17 5.01
N TRP A 174 -0.81 16.26 4.24
CA TRP A 174 -1.00 16.27 2.79
C TRP A 174 -0.12 15.23 2.09
N MET A 175 1.20 15.28 2.34
CA MET A 175 2.15 14.35 1.74
C MET A 175 1.78 12.89 2.06
N THR A 176 1.40 12.62 3.31
CA THR A 176 1.01 11.26 3.74
C THR A 176 -0.27 10.80 3.05
N ALA A 177 -1.31 11.65 2.97
CA ALA A 177 -2.56 11.32 2.29
C ALA A 177 -2.34 11.06 0.80
N ARG A 178 -1.57 11.93 0.15
CA ARG A 178 -1.21 11.81 -1.26
C ARG A 178 -0.47 10.51 -1.55
N ASP A 179 0.57 10.22 -0.78
CA ASP A 179 1.39 9.03 -1.00
C ASP A 179 0.58 7.75 -0.80
N LEU A 180 -0.37 7.76 0.14
CA LEU A 180 -1.24 6.63 0.43
C LEU A 180 -2.26 6.40 -0.70
N ASP A 181 -2.88 7.44 -1.23
CA ASP A 181 -3.80 7.36 -2.38
C ASP A 181 -3.09 6.82 -3.63
N ILE A 182 -1.94 7.38 -3.99
CA ILE A 182 -1.18 6.94 -5.15
C ILE A 182 -0.71 5.49 -4.98
N SER A 183 -0.17 5.13 -3.82
CA SER A 183 0.32 3.78 -3.58
C SER A 183 -0.81 2.75 -3.63
N THR A 184 -1.95 3.06 -3.01
CA THR A 184 -3.12 2.17 -3.00
C THR A 184 -3.68 2.01 -4.40
N SER A 185 -3.85 3.12 -5.12
CA SER A 185 -4.33 3.14 -6.50
C SER A 185 -3.43 2.33 -7.42
N SER A 186 -2.10 2.50 -7.31
CA SER A 186 -1.15 1.72 -8.12
C SER A 186 -1.18 0.23 -7.80
N ILE A 187 -1.36 -0.18 -6.54
CA ILE A 187 -1.39 -1.60 -6.16
C ILE A 187 -2.69 -2.27 -6.60
N SER A 188 -3.80 -1.54 -6.49
CA SER A 188 -5.11 -1.97 -6.98
C SER A 188 -5.30 -1.71 -8.47
N GLY A 189 -4.26 -1.24 -9.18
CA GLY A 189 -4.26 -0.72 -10.55
C GLY A 189 -5.56 -0.01 -10.94
N ASN A 190 -5.91 0.95 -10.08
CA ASN A 190 -6.92 1.96 -10.31
C ASN A 190 -6.22 3.31 -10.51
N PRO A 191 -6.88 4.29 -11.15
CA PRO A 191 -6.37 5.66 -11.18
C PRO A 191 -6.36 6.28 -9.77
N SER A 192 -5.33 7.08 -9.50
CA SER A 192 -5.29 7.95 -8.31
C SER A 192 -6.29 9.09 -8.45
N SER A 193 -6.81 9.56 -7.31
CA SER A 193 -7.70 10.70 -7.25
C SER A 193 -6.98 12.05 -7.38
N ILE A 194 -5.65 12.02 -7.49
CA ILE A 194 -4.78 13.20 -7.40
C ILE A 194 -4.42 13.73 -8.78
N ASP A 195 -4.77 15.00 -8.99
CA ASP A 195 -4.25 15.80 -10.10
C ASP A 195 -3.17 16.74 -9.57
N PHE A 196 -1.91 16.47 -9.92
CA PHE A 196 -0.77 17.28 -9.50
C PHE A 196 -0.88 18.75 -9.94
N ARG A 197 -1.65 19.07 -10.98
CA ARG A 197 -1.87 20.46 -11.42
C ARG A 197 -2.69 21.29 -10.42
N LEU A 198 -3.42 20.62 -9.52
CA LEU A 198 -4.21 21.27 -8.48
C LEU A 198 -3.44 21.46 -7.17
N CYS A 199 -2.16 21.09 -7.14
CA CYS A 199 -1.37 21.02 -5.93
C CYS A 199 -0.14 21.93 -6.02
N ASP A 200 0.06 22.79 -5.02
CA ASP A 200 1.25 23.65 -4.92
C ASP A 200 1.92 23.60 -3.53
N THR A 201 1.40 22.78 -2.60
CA THR A 201 2.01 22.51 -1.30
C THR A 201 3.48 22.07 -1.42
N HIS A 202 4.37 22.71 -0.67
CA HIS A 202 5.76 22.32 -0.59
C HIS A 202 5.96 21.04 0.25
N PRO A 203 7.06 20.30 0.04
CA PRO A 203 7.44 19.22 0.94
C PRO A 203 7.57 19.72 2.39
N PRO A 204 7.29 18.89 3.41
CA PRO A 204 7.59 19.23 4.78
C PRO A 204 9.09 19.47 4.97
N ALA A 205 9.45 20.21 6.02
CA ALA A 205 10.85 20.44 6.35
C ALA A 205 11.46 19.21 7.05
N ASN A 206 12.77 19.02 6.92
CA ASN A 206 13.50 18.00 7.69
C ASN A 206 13.59 18.42 9.17
N LEU A 207 12.49 18.22 9.90
CA LEU A 207 12.33 18.54 11.32
C LEU A 207 11.79 17.31 12.04
N THR A 208 12.41 16.96 13.16
CA THR A 208 11.86 16.00 14.12
C THR A 208 10.86 16.69 15.05
N ASP A 209 10.05 15.93 15.78
CA ASP A 209 9.07 16.47 16.72
C ASP A 209 9.69 17.24 17.90
N VAL A 210 11.01 17.19 18.11
CA VAL A 210 11.67 18.00 19.15
C VAL A 210 12.15 19.35 18.60
N ASP A 211 12.16 19.53 17.29
CA ASP A 211 12.72 20.74 16.65
C ASP A 211 11.72 21.88 16.57
N PHE A 212 10.43 21.62 16.78
CA PHE A 212 9.39 22.62 16.62
C PHE A 212 8.22 22.40 17.59
N SER A 213 7.51 23.48 17.88
CA SER A 213 6.34 23.55 18.73
C SER A 213 5.42 24.68 18.21
N PRO A 214 4.19 24.82 18.73
CA PRO A 214 3.32 25.93 18.35
C PRO A 214 3.94 27.33 18.52
N MET A 215 4.95 27.47 19.38
CA MET A 215 5.59 28.75 19.71
C MET A 215 7.01 28.91 19.14
N HIS A 216 7.66 27.82 18.70
CA HIS A 216 9.07 27.83 18.32
C HIS A 216 9.34 26.90 17.14
N MET A 217 10.24 27.30 16.24
CA MET A 217 10.77 26.45 15.17
C MET A 217 12.28 26.59 15.11
N SER A 218 12.98 25.46 15.19
CA SER A 218 14.43 25.41 15.02
C SER A 218 14.80 25.46 13.53
N PRO A 219 16.07 25.76 13.19
CA PRO A 219 16.55 25.68 11.82
C PRO A 219 16.33 24.29 11.21
N VAL A 220 16.03 24.26 9.90
CA VAL A 220 15.83 23.01 9.15
C VAL A 220 17.11 22.19 9.14
N ARG A 221 17.01 20.89 9.43
CA ARG A 221 18.16 19.99 9.42
C ARG A 221 18.66 19.73 7.99
N PRO A 222 19.97 19.49 7.79
CA PRO A 222 20.49 19.10 6.48
C PRO A 222 19.82 17.83 5.96
N LYS A 223 19.68 17.69 4.64
CA LYS A 223 19.06 16.52 4.00
C LYS A 223 19.84 15.22 4.23
N GLU A 224 21.13 15.33 4.55
CA GLU A 224 22.03 14.23 4.88
C GLU A 224 21.67 13.59 6.22
N GLU A 225 21.06 14.37 7.12
CA GLU A 225 20.52 13.86 8.37
C GLU A 225 19.15 13.21 8.12
N CYS A 226 19.16 11.90 7.89
CA CYS A 226 17.96 11.16 7.48
C CYS A 226 17.01 10.86 8.63
N THR A 227 16.33 11.91 9.10
CA THR A 227 15.18 11.77 9.99
C THR A 227 14.04 11.01 9.30
N LEU A 228 13.05 10.58 10.08
CA LEU A 228 11.85 9.93 9.54
C LEU A 228 11.14 10.81 8.49
N VAL A 229 11.15 12.13 8.67
CA VAL A 229 10.53 13.06 7.71
C VAL A 229 11.34 13.12 6.43
N GLN A 230 12.68 13.19 6.51
CA GLN A 230 13.54 13.19 5.33
C GLN A 230 13.42 11.90 4.51
N ILE A 231 13.36 10.75 5.19
CA ILE A 231 13.13 9.45 4.54
C ILE A 231 11.78 9.46 3.81
N GLN A 232 10.75 10.04 4.43
CA GLN A 232 9.44 10.16 3.78
C GLN A 232 9.47 11.13 2.59
N ILE A 233 10.21 12.23 2.65
CA ILE A 233 10.39 13.14 1.51
C ILE A 233 11.04 12.39 0.33
N CYS A 234 12.11 11.62 0.58
CA CYS A 234 12.75 10.78 -0.44
C CYS A 234 11.77 9.78 -1.04
N TYR A 235 10.99 9.09 -0.21
CA TYR A 235 9.97 8.14 -0.66
C TYR A 235 8.89 8.83 -1.49
N SER A 236 8.38 9.96 -1.01
CA SER A 236 7.28 10.70 -1.63
C SER A 236 7.63 11.17 -3.04
N ARG A 237 8.88 11.62 -3.27
CA ARG A 237 9.36 11.98 -4.62
C ARG A 237 9.27 10.81 -5.61
N VAL A 238 9.61 9.59 -5.18
CA VAL A 238 9.45 8.39 -6.02
C VAL A 238 7.97 8.10 -6.27
N ILE A 239 7.13 8.26 -5.24
CA ILE A 239 5.68 8.06 -5.36
C ILE A 239 5.00 9.08 -6.28
N GLU A 240 5.49 10.32 -6.36
CA GLU A 240 4.98 11.28 -7.34
C GLU A 240 5.17 10.80 -8.77
N VAL A 241 6.35 10.26 -9.10
CA VAL A 241 6.62 9.65 -10.41
C VAL A 241 5.77 8.40 -10.62
N LEU A 242 5.59 7.59 -9.58
CA LEU A 242 4.67 6.44 -9.64
C LEU A 242 3.25 6.88 -10.01
N GLY A 243 2.73 7.95 -9.41
CA GLY A 243 1.39 8.48 -9.74
C GLY A 243 1.28 8.83 -11.22
N LYS A 244 2.27 9.57 -11.75
CA LYS A 244 2.34 9.90 -13.18
C LYS A 244 2.42 8.65 -14.06
N ALA A 245 3.23 7.67 -13.68
CA ALA A 245 3.39 6.40 -14.40
C ALA A 245 2.10 5.57 -14.39
N THR A 246 1.41 5.49 -13.25
CA THR A 246 0.11 4.81 -13.11
C THR A 246 -0.94 5.44 -14.02
N THR A 247 -1.05 6.78 -14.04
CA THR A 247 -1.97 7.48 -14.96
C THR A 247 -1.67 7.14 -16.43
N LEU A 248 -0.39 7.13 -16.84
CA LEU A 248 -0.01 6.75 -18.21
C LEU A 248 -0.30 5.28 -18.51
N SER A 249 -0.12 4.40 -17.52
CA SER A 249 -0.43 2.98 -17.69
C SER A 249 -1.92 2.72 -17.96
N HIS A 250 -2.80 3.55 -17.39
CA HIS A 250 -4.25 3.53 -17.64
C HIS A 250 -4.71 4.31 -18.88
N SER A 251 -3.80 4.98 -19.59
CA SER A 251 -4.17 5.72 -20.80
C SER A 251 -4.75 4.77 -21.85
N VAL A 252 -5.85 5.18 -22.52
CA VAL A 252 -6.46 4.40 -23.60
C VAL A 252 -5.47 4.20 -24.75
N THR A 253 -4.67 5.22 -25.05
CA THR A 253 -3.63 5.20 -26.07
C THR A 253 -2.28 4.82 -25.47
N LEU A 254 -1.39 4.24 -26.28
CA LEU A 254 -0.01 4.01 -25.86
C LEU A 254 0.67 5.37 -25.58
N PRO A 255 1.26 5.58 -24.39
CA PRO A 255 1.97 6.82 -24.08
C PRO A 255 3.11 7.09 -25.06
N CYS A 256 3.36 8.37 -25.40
CA CYS A 256 4.48 8.71 -26.27
C CYS A 256 5.81 8.37 -25.60
N ARG A 257 6.78 7.91 -26.41
CA ARG A 257 8.10 7.47 -25.92
C ARG A 257 8.85 8.59 -25.19
N GLU A 258 8.77 9.82 -25.69
CA GLU A 258 9.41 10.99 -25.08
C GLU A 258 8.91 11.25 -23.65
N THR A 259 7.59 11.12 -23.41
CA THR A 259 7.03 11.29 -22.06
C THR A 259 7.52 10.22 -21.10
N ILE A 260 7.62 8.98 -21.58
CA ILE A 260 8.14 7.85 -20.79
C ILE A 260 9.63 8.03 -20.48
N GLU A 261 10.43 8.49 -21.46
CA GLU A 261 11.85 8.79 -21.28
C GLU A 261 12.06 9.94 -20.28
N ARG A 262 11.27 11.01 -20.38
CA ARG A 262 11.31 12.13 -19.43
C ARG A 262 11.04 11.67 -18.00
N LEU A 263 10.02 10.85 -17.78
CA LEU A 263 9.73 10.29 -16.44
C LEU A 263 10.82 9.32 -15.97
N GLY A 264 11.42 8.54 -16.89
CA GLY A 264 12.55 7.67 -16.58
C GLY A 264 13.79 8.45 -16.11
N ILE A 265 14.08 9.57 -16.77
CA ILE A 265 15.16 10.50 -16.37
C ILE A 265 14.84 11.14 -15.01
N GLU A 266 13.63 11.63 -14.82
CA GLU A 266 13.17 12.19 -13.54
C GLU A 266 13.36 11.18 -12.39
N LEU A 267 12.93 9.93 -12.59
CA LEU A 267 13.09 8.86 -11.61
C LEU A 267 14.56 8.55 -11.30
N GLN A 268 15.42 8.53 -12.31
CA GLN A 268 16.85 8.29 -12.13
C GLN A 268 17.55 9.44 -11.41
N ASN A 269 17.17 10.69 -11.69
CA ASN A 269 17.68 11.86 -10.98
C ASN A 269 17.30 11.81 -9.50
N ILE A 270 16.04 11.49 -9.19
CA ILE A 270 15.58 11.28 -7.81
C ILE A 270 16.44 10.21 -7.12
N ARG A 271 16.73 9.09 -7.80
CA ARG A 271 17.59 8.04 -7.25
C ARG A 271 19.01 8.51 -6.96
N GLY A 272 19.59 9.36 -7.82
CA GLY A 272 20.92 9.95 -7.62
C GLY A 272 20.99 10.93 -6.44
N GLU A 273 19.85 11.48 -6.01
CA GLU A 273 19.77 12.40 -4.87
C GLU A 273 19.47 11.69 -3.54
N ILE A 274 19.12 10.41 -3.54
CA ILE A 274 18.90 9.63 -2.31
C ILE A 274 20.26 9.43 -1.61
N PRO A 275 20.40 9.81 -0.32
CA PRO A 275 21.63 9.60 0.43
C PRO A 275 22.10 8.14 0.41
N GLU A 276 23.41 7.91 0.27
CA GLU A 276 24.00 6.58 0.09
C GLU A 276 23.61 5.58 1.19
N HIS A 277 23.51 6.05 2.44
CA HIS A 277 23.13 5.21 3.56
C HIS A 277 21.65 4.78 3.57
N LEU A 278 20.81 5.34 2.69
CA LEU A 278 19.43 4.92 2.44
C LEU A 278 19.29 3.99 1.22
N LEU A 279 20.39 3.65 0.55
CA LEU A 279 20.41 2.67 -0.53
C LEU A 279 20.53 1.24 0.03
N VAL A 280 19.95 0.27 -0.68
CA VAL A 280 20.11 -1.16 -0.36
C VAL A 280 21.57 -1.55 -0.54
N LYS A 281 22.11 -2.23 0.47
CA LYS A 281 23.49 -2.74 0.56
C LYS A 281 23.53 -4.28 0.45
N PRO A 282 24.71 -4.87 0.21
CA PRO A 282 24.93 -6.31 0.35
C PRO A 282 24.48 -6.85 1.71
N LEU A 283 24.11 -8.13 1.77
CA LEU A 283 23.52 -8.73 2.97
C LEU A 283 24.46 -8.70 4.18
N GLU A 284 25.76 -8.79 3.92
CA GLU A 284 26.84 -8.85 4.88
C GLU A 284 26.98 -7.55 5.69
N GLU A 285 26.54 -6.42 5.12
CA GLU A 285 26.67 -5.09 5.72
C GLU A 285 25.52 -4.73 6.66
N TYR A 286 24.52 -5.60 6.86
CA TYR A 286 23.34 -5.27 7.67
C TYR A 286 23.45 -5.58 9.16
N SER A 287 24.36 -6.47 9.57
CA SER A 287 24.37 -7.08 10.92
C SER A 287 24.40 -6.09 12.09
N LEU A 288 24.92 -4.87 11.89
CA LEU A 288 25.03 -3.82 12.91
C LEU A 288 24.06 -2.64 12.72
N ASN A 289 23.20 -2.65 11.70
CA ASN A 289 22.31 -1.52 11.42
C ASN A 289 20.99 -1.66 12.19
N PRO A 290 20.36 -0.56 12.62
CA PRO A 290 19.02 -0.59 13.19
C PRO A 290 18.00 -1.22 12.21
N PRO A 291 17.07 -2.07 12.68
CA PRO A 291 16.02 -2.65 11.84
C PRO A 291 15.19 -1.64 11.06
N SER A 292 14.95 -0.45 11.64
CA SER A 292 14.25 0.66 10.97
C SER A 292 14.94 1.10 9.69
N ASP A 293 16.26 1.27 9.74
CA ASP A 293 17.05 1.84 8.65
C ASP A 293 17.07 0.88 7.47
N ILE A 294 17.21 -0.40 7.76
CA ILE A 294 17.13 -1.47 6.77
C ILE A 294 15.74 -1.48 6.12
N MET A 295 14.67 -1.39 6.92
CA MET A 295 13.30 -1.35 6.40
C MET A 295 13.09 -0.16 5.46
N TYR A 296 13.66 1.02 5.78
CA TYR A 296 13.57 2.19 4.92
C TYR A 296 14.35 2.03 3.61
N ARG A 297 15.54 1.41 3.62
CA ARG A 297 16.30 1.08 2.41
C ARG A 297 15.49 0.21 1.46
N PHE A 298 14.95 -0.89 1.98
CA PHE A 298 14.13 -1.81 1.18
C PHE A 298 12.85 -1.13 0.69
N ARG A 299 12.19 -0.32 1.53
CA ARG A 299 11.00 0.43 1.14
C ARG A 299 11.25 1.35 -0.06
N LEU A 300 12.34 2.11 -0.03
CA LEU A 300 12.74 2.98 -1.14
C LEU A 300 13.08 2.18 -2.39
N GLU A 301 13.77 1.05 -2.24
CA GLU A 301 14.09 0.15 -3.35
C GLU A 301 12.83 -0.43 -4.00
N PHE A 302 11.90 -0.96 -3.20
CA PHE A 302 10.63 -1.47 -3.72
C PHE A 302 9.84 -0.39 -4.45
N ALA A 303 9.75 0.83 -3.89
CA ALA A 303 9.07 1.93 -4.56
C ALA A 303 9.73 2.31 -5.89
N PHE A 304 11.06 2.38 -5.93
CA PHE A 304 11.82 2.70 -7.14
C PHE A 304 11.62 1.64 -8.23
N GLN A 305 11.83 0.36 -7.90
CA GLN A 305 11.68 -0.73 -8.87
C GLN A 305 10.22 -0.91 -9.30
N ARG A 306 9.25 -0.76 -8.39
CA ARG A 306 7.83 -0.75 -8.74
C ARG A 306 7.51 0.34 -9.74
N THR A 307 8.04 1.54 -9.54
CA THR A 307 7.82 2.68 -10.45
C THR A 307 8.34 2.36 -11.85
N LYS A 308 9.53 1.74 -11.96
CA LYS A 308 10.05 1.27 -13.25
C LYS A 308 9.16 0.20 -13.92
N CYS A 309 8.70 -0.78 -13.14
CA CYS A 309 7.77 -1.80 -13.64
C CYS A 309 6.51 -1.15 -14.21
N VAL A 310 5.85 -0.27 -13.46
CA VAL A 310 4.60 0.39 -13.88
C VAL A 310 4.82 1.31 -15.08
N LEU A 311 5.96 2.02 -15.13
CA LEU A 311 6.30 2.93 -16.22
C LEU A 311 6.54 2.19 -17.54
N TYR A 312 7.21 1.03 -17.50
CA TYR A 312 7.69 0.35 -18.71
C TYR A 312 6.88 -0.89 -19.11
N GLN A 313 5.97 -1.39 -18.27
CA GLN A 313 5.21 -2.62 -18.54
C GLN A 313 4.48 -2.64 -19.89
N ARG A 314 3.98 -1.48 -20.39
CA ARG A 314 3.25 -1.42 -21.68
C ARG A 314 4.16 -1.64 -22.90
N PHE A 315 5.48 -1.52 -22.74
CA PHE A 315 6.45 -1.81 -23.80
C PHE A 315 6.86 -3.27 -23.83
N MET A 316 6.39 -4.09 -22.88
CA MET A 316 6.70 -5.51 -22.84
C MET A 316 6.08 -6.28 -24.01
N GLY A 317 4.96 -5.85 -24.59
CA GLY A 317 4.18 -6.63 -25.56
C GLY A 317 4.79 -6.83 -26.96
N GLY A 318 5.86 -6.11 -27.31
CA GLY A 318 6.48 -6.12 -28.65
C GLY A 318 7.81 -6.90 -28.74
N ARG A 319 8.63 -6.59 -29.76
CA ARG A 319 10.04 -6.99 -29.78
C ARG A 319 10.73 -6.43 -28.53
N LEU A 320 11.64 -7.22 -27.93
CA LEU A 320 12.46 -6.80 -26.79
C LEU A 320 13.21 -5.50 -27.12
N ASP A 321 12.63 -4.36 -26.72
CA ASP A 321 13.26 -3.05 -26.78
C ASP A 321 13.95 -2.75 -25.45
N MET A 322 14.78 -1.70 -25.40
CA MET A 322 15.51 -1.33 -24.19
C MET A 322 14.59 -1.15 -22.96
N LYS A 323 13.36 -0.66 -23.17
CA LYS A 323 12.39 -0.41 -22.08
C LYS A 323 11.80 -1.70 -21.54
N SER A 324 11.54 -2.68 -22.39
CA SER A 324 11.17 -4.02 -21.95
C SER A 324 12.26 -4.68 -21.09
N VAL A 325 13.54 -4.49 -21.45
CA VAL A 325 14.67 -5.00 -20.65
C VAL A 325 14.76 -4.28 -19.31
N GLU A 326 14.59 -2.95 -19.28
CA GLU A 326 14.56 -2.19 -18.02
C GLU A 326 13.42 -2.64 -17.09
N CYS A 327 12.25 -2.97 -17.64
CA CYS A 327 11.11 -3.50 -16.89
C CYS A 327 11.40 -4.89 -16.29
N ILE A 328 12.00 -5.79 -17.08
CA ILE A 328 12.37 -7.13 -16.62
C ILE A 328 13.39 -7.04 -15.49
N ASN A 329 14.43 -6.24 -15.67
CA ASN A 329 15.47 -6.04 -14.65
C ASN A 329 14.88 -5.48 -13.35
N ALA A 330 13.91 -4.56 -13.43
CA ALA A 330 13.22 -4.04 -12.26
C ALA A 330 12.38 -5.11 -11.55
N ALA A 331 11.66 -5.95 -12.29
CA ALA A 331 10.90 -7.06 -11.72
C ALA A 331 11.82 -8.10 -11.05
N GLU A 332 12.96 -8.42 -11.67
CA GLU A 332 13.96 -9.32 -11.06
C GLU A 332 14.56 -8.71 -9.78
N ALA A 333 14.84 -7.40 -9.75
CA ALA A 333 15.34 -6.70 -8.56
C ALA A 333 14.34 -6.76 -7.39
N ILE A 334 13.03 -6.63 -7.66
CA ILE A 334 11.97 -6.83 -6.65
C ILE A 334 12.03 -8.26 -6.08
N VAL A 335 12.12 -9.28 -6.95
CA VAL A 335 12.20 -10.68 -6.51
C VAL A 335 13.47 -10.95 -5.70
N GLN A 336 14.60 -10.33 -6.05
CA GLN A 336 15.84 -10.41 -5.28
C GLN A 336 15.65 -9.78 -3.89
N CYS A 337 15.04 -8.59 -3.81
CA CYS A 337 14.72 -7.95 -2.54
C CYS A 337 13.80 -8.82 -1.67
N CYS A 338 12.77 -9.45 -2.25
CA CYS A 338 11.88 -10.37 -1.54
C CYS A 338 12.57 -11.66 -1.08
N ASN A 339 13.66 -12.09 -1.73
CA ASN A 339 14.48 -13.20 -1.24
C ASN A 339 15.45 -12.77 -0.13
N ALA A 340 15.93 -11.53 -0.19
CA ALA A 340 16.89 -10.98 0.77
C ALA A 340 16.22 -10.61 2.11
N LEU A 341 15.13 -9.85 2.05
CA LEU A 341 14.50 -9.25 3.23
C LEU A 341 14.11 -10.27 4.32
N PRO A 342 13.48 -11.43 4.02
CA PRO A 342 13.14 -12.41 5.05
C PRO A 342 14.37 -13.00 5.75
N LYS A 343 15.51 -13.14 5.06
CA LYS A 343 16.75 -13.65 5.65
C LYS A 343 17.29 -12.69 6.71
N ILE A 344 17.05 -11.39 6.52
CA ILE A 344 17.39 -10.34 7.47
C ILE A 344 16.37 -10.30 8.61
N VAL A 345 15.07 -10.20 8.28
CA VAL A 345 13.99 -9.99 9.25
C VAL A 345 13.77 -11.20 10.17
N ASN A 346 14.10 -12.41 9.74
CA ASN A 346 13.98 -13.60 10.57
C ASN A 346 15.17 -13.80 11.54
N SER A 347 16.16 -12.90 11.55
CA SER A 347 17.34 -12.97 12.43
C SER A 347 17.11 -12.25 13.77
N GLY A 348 16.36 -12.88 14.68
CA GLY A 348 16.26 -12.47 16.09
C GLY A 348 15.13 -11.47 16.43
N HIS A 349 14.96 -11.22 17.73
CA HIS A 349 13.75 -10.59 18.30
C HIS A 349 13.59 -9.09 17.98
N GLN A 350 14.68 -8.40 17.63
CA GLN A 350 14.67 -6.97 17.26
C GLN A 350 13.79 -6.64 16.04
N TRP A 351 13.46 -7.66 15.23
CA TRP A 351 12.68 -7.54 14.00
C TRP A 351 11.19 -7.81 14.15
N ALA A 352 10.76 -8.32 15.31
CA ALA A 352 9.39 -8.78 15.50
C ALA A 352 8.35 -7.69 15.18
N ARG A 353 8.65 -6.43 15.53
CA ARG A 353 7.83 -5.24 15.24
C ARG A 353 7.76 -4.90 13.74
N PHE A 354 8.84 -5.17 13.00
CA PHE A 354 8.98 -4.83 11.59
C PHE A 354 8.49 -5.94 10.65
N LYS A 355 8.33 -7.17 11.15
CA LYS A 355 7.81 -8.31 10.40
C LYS A 355 6.41 -8.04 9.85
N LEU A 356 5.57 -7.32 10.60
CA LEU A 356 4.26 -6.90 10.10
C LEU A 356 4.38 -5.88 8.95
N PHE A 357 5.37 -4.99 9.00
CA PHE A 357 5.55 -3.98 7.95
C PHE A 357 6.06 -4.56 6.64
N SER A 358 6.91 -5.59 6.69
CA SER A 358 7.44 -6.23 5.49
C SER A 358 6.37 -6.95 4.66
N THR A 359 5.24 -7.35 5.27
CA THR A 359 4.18 -8.05 4.54
C THR A 359 3.57 -7.22 3.41
N ARG A 360 3.63 -5.89 3.49
CA ARG A 360 3.13 -5.01 2.41
C ARG A 360 3.85 -5.21 1.08
N HIS A 361 5.09 -5.69 1.10
CA HIS A 361 5.89 -5.92 -0.10
C HIS A 361 5.43 -7.13 -0.92
N ILE A 362 4.43 -7.89 -0.46
CA ILE A 362 3.82 -8.93 -1.28
C ILE A 362 3.16 -8.39 -2.54
N HIS A 363 2.58 -7.18 -2.49
CA HIS A 363 1.98 -6.59 -3.68
C HIS A 363 3.04 -6.19 -4.72
N ASP A 364 4.20 -5.70 -4.27
CA ASP A 364 5.35 -5.46 -5.15
C ASP A 364 5.82 -6.78 -5.79
N PHE A 365 5.90 -7.87 -5.00
CA PHE A 365 6.23 -9.21 -5.49
C PHE A 365 5.22 -9.73 -6.51
N LEU A 366 3.91 -9.62 -6.26
CA LEU A 366 2.87 -10.10 -7.17
C LEU A 366 2.95 -9.39 -8.53
N LEU A 367 3.17 -8.08 -8.54
CA LEU A 367 3.41 -7.33 -9.78
C LEU A 367 4.63 -7.87 -10.54
N ALA A 368 5.77 -8.02 -9.86
CA ALA A 368 6.99 -8.54 -10.48
C ALA A 368 6.81 -9.97 -11.01
N ALA A 369 6.16 -10.84 -10.22
CA ALA A 369 5.90 -12.22 -10.60
C ALA A 369 5.00 -12.30 -11.84
N MET A 370 3.95 -11.48 -11.94
CA MET A 370 3.14 -11.43 -13.17
C MET A 370 3.96 -11.08 -14.40
N LEU A 371 4.78 -10.02 -14.31
CA LEU A 371 5.60 -9.55 -15.42
C LEU A 371 6.58 -10.64 -15.87
N LEU A 372 7.28 -11.26 -14.93
CA LEU A 372 8.23 -12.34 -15.21
C LEU A 372 7.55 -13.60 -15.76
N CYS A 373 6.41 -14.00 -15.19
CA CYS A 373 5.61 -15.10 -15.72
C CYS A 373 5.12 -14.82 -17.16
N SER A 374 4.72 -13.58 -17.48
CA SER A 374 4.34 -13.16 -18.83
C SER A 374 5.52 -13.28 -19.83
N VAL A 375 6.72 -12.86 -19.42
CA VAL A 375 7.93 -13.05 -20.24
C VAL A 375 8.25 -14.52 -20.47
N MET A 376 8.17 -15.33 -19.41
CA MET A 376 8.37 -16.77 -19.51
C MET A 376 7.34 -17.39 -20.45
N LYS A 377 6.07 -16.96 -20.41
CA LYS A 377 5.02 -17.44 -21.30
C LYS A 377 5.35 -17.21 -22.77
N ARG A 378 5.90 -16.05 -23.11
CA ARG A 378 6.29 -15.74 -24.49
C ARG A 378 7.55 -16.47 -24.95
N LYS A 379 8.48 -16.75 -24.04
CA LYS A 379 9.69 -17.52 -24.35
C LYS A 379 9.43 -19.03 -24.42
N SER A 380 8.27 -19.50 -23.93
CA SER A 380 7.85 -20.91 -23.89
C SER A 380 8.97 -21.87 -23.43
N PRO A 381 9.61 -21.63 -22.26
CA PRO A 381 10.63 -22.53 -21.76
C PRO A 381 10.01 -23.90 -21.48
N LYS A 382 10.69 -24.97 -21.90
CA LYS A 382 10.23 -26.35 -21.67
C LYS A 382 10.02 -26.68 -20.19
N LYS A 383 10.78 -26.04 -19.31
CA LYS A 383 10.79 -26.26 -17.86
C LYS A 383 10.95 -24.92 -17.12
N PRO A 384 9.88 -24.12 -16.98
CA PRO A 384 9.93 -22.79 -16.36
C PRO A 384 10.51 -22.83 -14.94
N GLU A 385 10.22 -23.87 -14.16
CA GLU A 385 10.73 -24.12 -12.81
C GLU A 385 12.24 -24.30 -12.74
N ARG A 386 12.88 -24.71 -13.86
CA ARG A 386 14.33 -24.94 -13.90
C ARG A 386 15.13 -23.70 -14.25
N THR A 387 14.48 -22.64 -14.74
CA THR A 387 15.12 -21.35 -15.03
C THR A 387 15.55 -20.66 -13.73
N LEU A 388 16.56 -19.79 -13.80
CA LEU A 388 17.01 -19.01 -12.63
C LEU A 388 15.85 -18.20 -12.02
N VAL A 389 15.12 -17.48 -12.87
CA VAL A 389 13.94 -16.69 -12.49
C VAL A 389 12.85 -17.56 -11.86
N GLY A 390 12.53 -18.71 -12.46
CA GLY A 390 11.54 -19.65 -11.93
C GLY A 390 11.89 -20.16 -10.53
N ARG A 391 13.16 -20.53 -10.29
CA ARG A 391 13.63 -20.94 -8.95
C ARG A 391 13.51 -19.81 -7.93
N SER A 392 13.88 -18.59 -8.31
CA SER A 392 13.76 -17.42 -7.44
C SER A 392 12.30 -17.12 -7.07
N LEU A 393 11.36 -17.23 -8.02
CA LEU A 393 9.93 -17.08 -7.76
C LEU A 393 9.40 -18.16 -6.81
N ILE A 394 9.77 -19.42 -7.02
CA ILE A 394 9.38 -20.53 -6.12
C ILE A 394 9.88 -20.29 -4.69
N SER A 395 11.14 -19.86 -4.54
CA SER A 395 11.74 -19.52 -3.25
C SER A 395 10.96 -18.42 -2.52
N VAL A 396 10.62 -17.33 -3.21
CA VAL A 396 9.85 -16.23 -2.62
C VAL A 396 8.42 -16.66 -2.27
N CYS A 397 7.75 -17.41 -3.15
CA CYS A 397 6.42 -17.95 -2.88
C CYS A 397 6.41 -18.83 -1.61
N ALA A 398 7.38 -19.74 -1.47
CA ALA A 398 7.52 -20.57 -0.28
C ALA A 398 7.78 -19.74 0.98
N GLY A 399 8.63 -18.70 0.87
CA GLY A 399 8.88 -17.74 1.94
C GLY A 399 7.62 -16.98 2.38
N TRP A 400 6.78 -16.54 1.45
CA TRP A 400 5.51 -15.88 1.77
C TRP A 400 4.53 -16.83 2.47
N LEU A 401 4.39 -18.06 1.97
CA LEU A 401 3.50 -19.05 2.57
C LEU A 401 3.92 -19.45 3.99
N SER A 402 5.23 -19.50 4.26
CA SER A 402 5.75 -19.85 5.60
C SER A 402 5.55 -18.75 6.64
N THR A 403 5.26 -17.50 6.23
CA THR A 403 5.04 -16.40 7.19
C THR A 403 3.81 -16.60 8.06
N GLY A 404 2.77 -17.29 7.55
CA GLY A 404 1.45 -17.35 8.20
C GLY A 404 0.71 -16.00 8.25
N LEU A 405 1.21 -14.98 7.55
CA LEU A 405 0.70 -13.59 7.57
C LEU A 405 0.00 -13.19 6.26
N LEU A 406 -0.34 -14.15 5.40
CA LEU A 406 -1.09 -13.85 4.17
C LEU A 406 -2.59 -13.85 4.42
N SER A 407 -3.31 -12.95 3.75
CA SER A 407 -4.76 -13.08 3.56
C SER A 407 -5.07 -14.32 2.69
N ASN A 408 -6.30 -14.83 2.77
CA ASN A 408 -6.75 -15.93 1.91
C ASN A 408 -6.61 -15.58 0.41
N ARG A 409 -6.93 -14.34 0.05
CA ARG A 409 -6.81 -13.81 -1.30
C ARG A 409 -5.35 -13.86 -1.78
N LEU A 410 -4.42 -13.29 -1.02
CA LEU A 410 -2.99 -13.30 -1.36
C LEU A 410 -2.41 -14.72 -1.43
N LYS A 411 -2.85 -15.62 -0.54
CA LYS A 411 -2.45 -17.03 -0.56
C LYS A 411 -2.82 -17.69 -1.89
N LEU A 412 -4.04 -17.48 -2.37
CA LEU A 412 -4.50 -18.02 -3.67
C LEU A 412 -3.66 -17.49 -4.84
N ALA A 413 -3.28 -16.21 -4.83
CA ALA A 413 -2.40 -15.63 -5.85
C ALA A 413 -1.01 -16.27 -5.85
N VAL A 414 -0.41 -16.46 -4.67
CA VAL A 414 0.89 -17.13 -4.52
C VAL A 414 0.83 -18.58 -5.01
N GLU A 415 -0.23 -19.31 -4.65
CA GLU A 415 -0.46 -20.70 -5.11
C GLU A 415 -0.71 -20.78 -6.62
N ALA A 416 -1.33 -19.77 -7.23
CA ALA A 416 -1.51 -19.70 -8.68
C ALA A 416 -0.18 -19.55 -9.42
N ILE A 417 0.75 -18.73 -8.89
CA ILE A 417 2.12 -18.59 -9.42
C ILE A 417 2.85 -19.94 -9.36
N LEU A 418 2.79 -20.63 -8.22
CA LEU A 418 3.43 -21.94 -8.06
C LEU A 418 2.88 -22.97 -9.04
N ARG A 419 1.56 -23.00 -9.25
CA ARG A 419 0.91 -23.89 -10.23
C ARG A 419 1.38 -23.63 -11.65
N TYR A 420 1.48 -22.35 -12.06
CA TYR A 420 2.01 -21.98 -13.38
C TYR A 420 3.46 -22.44 -13.58
N LEU A 421 4.31 -22.27 -12.56
CA LEU A 421 5.70 -22.69 -12.64
C LEU A 421 5.84 -24.23 -12.69
N ALA A 422 4.93 -24.96 -12.05
CA ALA A 422 4.95 -26.43 -12.04
C ALA A 422 4.39 -27.08 -13.31
N SER A 423 3.47 -26.42 -14.03
CA SER A 423 2.72 -27.09 -15.10
C SER A 423 3.54 -27.39 -16.35
N GLY A 424 4.57 -26.59 -16.68
CA GLY A 424 5.19 -26.62 -18.01
C GLY A 424 4.16 -26.35 -19.13
N TYR A 425 4.58 -25.99 -20.33
CA TYR A 425 3.63 -25.88 -21.45
C TYR A 425 3.25 -27.28 -21.93
N PRO A 426 1.97 -27.69 -21.95
CA PRO A 426 1.56 -28.85 -22.74
C PRO A 426 1.75 -28.51 -24.23
N GLU A 427 2.25 -29.46 -25.01
CA GLU A 427 2.50 -29.33 -26.45
C GLU A 427 1.27 -28.75 -27.17
N GLN A 428 1.42 -27.62 -27.84
CA GLN A 428 0.51 -27.26 -28.93
C GLN A 428 0.84 -28.22 -30.08
N SER A 429 0.12 -29.34 -30.16
CA SER A 429 0.04 -30.11 -31.40
C SER A 429 -0.64 -29.22 -32.44
N HIS A 430 0.13 -28.74 -33.42
CA HIS A 430 -0.45 -28.16 -34.62
C HIS A 430 -1.29 -29.25 -35.30
N PRO A 431 -2.61 -29.09 -35.49
CA PRO A 431 -3.35 -30.02 -36.32
C PRO A 431 -2.95 -29.76 -37.77
N THR A 432 -2.27 -30.73 -38.38
CA THR A 432 -2.19 -30.87 -39.84
C THR A 432 -3.62 -30.90 -40.41
N PRO A 433 -3.92 -30.14 -41.48
CA PRO A 433 -5.26 -30.16 -42.05
C PRO A 433 -5.43 -31.43 -42.89
N THR A 434 -6.17 -32.40 -42.36
CA THR A 434 -6.76 -33.47 -43.17
C THR A 434 -8.18 -33.09 -43.55
N SER A 435 -8.35 -32.89 -44.85
CA SER A 435 -9.61 -32.86 -45.56
C SER A 435 -10.41 -34.15 -45.34
N GLN A 436 -11.67 -34.04 -44.94
CA GLN A 436 -12.85 -34.70 -45.54
C GLN A 436 -14.07 -34.67 -44.60
N ASP A 437 -15.18 -34.19 -45.16
CA ASP A 437 -16.58 -34.63 -45.00
C ASP A 437 -17.22 -34.62 -43.59
N MET A 438 -18.50 -34.34 -43.36
CA MET A 438 -19.65 -33.81 -44.10
C MET A 438 -20.75 -33.67 -43.01
N ASN A 439 -21.62 -32.67 -43.14
CA ASN A 439 -23.00 -32.56 -42.63
C ASN A 439 -23.38 -33.07 -41.22
N VAL A 440 -24.16 -32.27 -40.49
CA VAL A 440 -25.59 -32.55 -40.19
C VAL A 440 -26.15 -31.45 -39.27
N THR A 441 -27.35 -31.04 -39.65
CA THR A 441 -28.39 -30.18 -39.05
C THR A 441 -28.51 -30.16 -37.53
N GLY A 442 -28.82 -28.98 -36.97
CA GLY A 442 -29.24 -28.81 -35.57
C GLY A 442 -30.70 -29.21 -35.29
N PRO A 443 -31.13 -29.09 -34.03
CA PRO A 443 -32.43 -28.48 -33.76
C PRO A 443 -32.41 -27.46 -32.61
N SER A 444 -33.45 -26.62 -32.66
CA SER A 444 -33.92 -25.58 -31.75
C SER A 444 -34.59 -26.11 -30.47
N PHE A 445 -35.19 -25.19 -29.69
CA PHE A 445 -36.07 -25.31 -28.49
C PHE A 445 -35.36 -25.05 -27.14
N ASP A 446 -35.93 -24.35 -26.16
CA ASP A 446 -37.03 -23.36 -26.12
C ASP A 446 -36.98 -22.65 -24.75
N VAL A 447 -37.72 -21.55 -24.66
CA VAL A 447 -37.92 -20.70 -23.48
C VAL A 447 -38.72 -21.42 -22.38
N CYS A 448 -38.37 -21.21 -21.11
CA CYS A 448 -39.32 -21.38 -20.01
C CYS A 448 -39.13 -20.32 -18.92
N SER A 449 -40.22 -19.61 -18.66
CA SER A 449 -40.45 -18.48 -17.77
C SER A 449 -41.06 -18.92 -16.43
N CYS A 450 -40.63 -18.34 -15.30
CA CYS A 450 -41.38 -18.22 -14.04
C CYS A 450 -40.83 -17.05 -13.20
N GLY A 451 -41.70 -16.21 -12.61
CA GLY A 451 -41.35 -14.92 -11.98
C GLY A 451 -41.36 -14.86 -10.44
N ILE A 452 -40.57 -13.89 -9.91
CA ILE A 452 -40.77 -12.92 -8.78
C ILE A 452 -41.12 -13.48 -7.36
N PRO A 453 -40.60 -12.94 -6.20
CA PRO A 453 -40.15 -11.56 -5.89
C PRO A 453 -38.83 -11.37 -5.12
N ALA A 454 -38.42 -10.10 -5.07
CA ALA A 454 -37.31 -9.54 -4.31
C ALA A 454 -37.56 -9.50 -2.78
N ASN A 455 -36.54 -9.87 -2.00
CA ASN A 455 -36.12 -9.17 -0.79
C ASN A 455 -34.74 -9.67 -0.29
N PHE A 456 -33.84 -8.71 -0.07
CA PHE A 456 -32.58 -8.75 0.70
C PHE A 456 -31.92 -10.12 0.97
N ALA A 457 -30.88 -10.44 0.20
CA ALA A 457 -29.76 -11.28 0.65
C ALA A 457 -28.52 -11.04 -0.24
N SER A 458 -27.36 -10.88 0.42
CA SER A 458 -25.99 -11.12 -0.05
C SER A 458 -25.64 -10.84 -1.52
N ALA A 459 -24.80 -9.82 -1.75
CA ALA A 459 -24.01 -9.74 -2.97
C ALA A 459 -23.00 -10.90 -3.00
N ASP A 460 -23.45 -12.02 -3.53
CA ASP A 460 -22.61 -13.14 -3.94
C ASP A 460 -21.75 -12.67 -5.11
N SER A 461 -20.44 -12.59 -4.90
CA SER A 461 -19.46 -12.26 -5.94
C SER A 461 -19.32 -13.44 -6.91
N SER A 462 -20.31 -13.60 -7.80
CA SER A 462 -20.25 -14.58 -8.88
C SER A 462 -19.70 -13.95 -10.16
N PHE A 463 -18.42 -13.56 -10.14
CA PHE A 463 -17.68 -13.50 -11.39
C PHE A 463 -17.41 -14.95 -11.83
N LYS A 464 -18.19 -15.43 -12.81
CA LYS A 464 -17.91 -16.72 -13.45
C LYS A 464 -16.54 -16.63 -14.14
N PHE A 465 -15.61 -17.47 -13.71
CA PHE A 465 -14.34 -17.69 -14.41
C PHE A 465 -14.64 -18.36 -15.76
N ASP A 466 -14.14 -17.80 -16.85
CA ASP A 466 -14.03 -18.55 -18.09
C ASP A 466 -12.97 -19.65 -17.89
N THR A 467 -13.44 -20.88 -17.75
CA THR A 467 -12.60 -22.06 -17.50
C THR A 467 -12.07 -22.69 -18.79
N SER A 468 -12.29 -22.07 -19.95
CA SER A 468 -11.92 -22.65 -21.25
C SER A 468 -10.42 -22.63 -21.59
N GLY A 469 -9.56 -22.12 -20.68
CA GLY A 469 -8.10 -22.31 -20.77
C GLY A 469 -7.39 -22.16 -19.42
N ARG A 470 -6.67 -23.21 -18.98
CA ARG A 470 -5.89 -23.20 -17.71
C ARG A 470 -4.87 -22.05 -17.63
N ASP A 471 -4.46 -21.52 -18.78
CA ASP A 471 -3.50 -20.43 -18.91
C ASP A 471 -4.09 -19.03 -18.68
N GLY A 472 -5.41 -18.85 -18.83
CA GLY A 472 -6.09 -17.59 -18.51
C GLY A 472 -6.25 -17.41 -17.00
N PHE A 473 -6.52 -18.51 -16.29
CA PHE A 473 -6.82 -18.51 -14.86
C PHE A 473 -5.73 -17.89 -13.98
N VAL A 474 -4.45 -18.13 -14.25
CA VAL A 474 -3.35 -17.59 -13.41
C VAL A 474 -3.22 -16.08 -13.61
N PHE A 475 -3.24 -15.61 -14.87
CA PHE A 475 -3.18 -14.18 -15.15
C PHE A 475 -4.43 -13.47 -14.67
N ASP A 476 -5.59 -14.12 -14.70
CA ASP A 476 -6.87 -13.55 -14.27
C ASP A 476 -6.97 -13.45 -12.75
N VAL A 477 -6.50 -14.48 -12.05
CA VAL A 477 -6.35 -14.44 -10.60
C VAL A 477 -5.39 -13.31 -10.23
N ILE A 478 -4.18 -13.24 -10.79
CA ILE A 478 -3.22 -12.21 -10.36
C ILE A 478 -3.63 -10.80 -10.86
N ALA A 479 -4.30 -10.68 -12.03
CA ALA A 479 -4.88 -9.45 -12.54
C ALA A 479 -5.97 -8.90 -11.60
N ASN A 480 -6.82 -9.78 -11.06
CA ASN A 480 -7.83 -9.40 -10.07
C ASN A 480 -7.20 -9.01 -8.73
N HIS A 481 -5.94 -9.38 -8.47
CA HIS A 481 -5.21 -9.07 -7.23
C HIS A 481 -4.33 -7.83 -7.33
N THR A 482 -4.02 -7.40 -8.56
CA THR A 482 -3.27 -6.18 -8.86
C THR A 482 -4.12 -5.11 -9.55
N GLY A 483 -5.41 -5.40 -9.75
CA GLY A 483 -6.47 -4.66 -10.44
C GLY A 483 -6.08 -4.05 -11.78
N GLY A 484 -6.71 -4.44 -12.88
CA GLY A 484 -6.53 -3.82 -14.21
C GLY A 484 -5.13 -3.93 -14.87
N ILE A 485 -4.03 -4.00 -14.12
CA ILE A 485 -2.68 -4.16 -14.64
C ILE A 485 -2.55 -5.48 -15.40
N GLY A 486 -3.18 -6.55 -14.90
CA GLY A 486 -3.19 -7.82 -15.60
C GLY A 486 -4.15 -7.88 -16.81
N SER A 487 -5.16 -7.01 -16.91
CA SER A 487 -5.99 -6.93 -18.14
C SER A 487 -5.25 -6.24 -19.29
N LEU A 488 -4.23 -5.43 -19.01
CA LEU A 488 -3.32 -4.85 -20.01
C LEU A 488 -2.27 -5.85 -20.53
N LEU A 489 -2.11 -7.00 -19.85
CA LEU A 489 -1.20 -8.09 -20.23
C LEU A 489 -1.90 -9.26 -20.93
N ARG A 490 -3.24 -9.27 -20.96
CA ARG A 490 -4.03 -10.10 -21.88
C ARG A 490 -3.97 -9.48 -23.28
#